data_AF-A0A524DV82-F1
#
_entry.id   AF-A0A524DV82-F1
#
_cell.length_a   1.000
_cell.length_b   1.000
_cell.length_c   1.000
_cell.angle_alpha   90.00
_cell.angle_beta   90.00
_cell.angle_gamma   90.00
#
_symmetry.space_group_name_H-M   'P 1'
#
loop_
_entity.id
_entity.type
_entity.pdbx_description
1 polymer ?
#
loop_
_entity_poly.entity_id
_entity_poly.type
_entity_poly.pdbx_seq_one_letter_code
_entity_poly.pdbx_strand_id
1 'polypeptide(L)'
;MANLDGKSEKIVRAEINVAENSRLLAVAIAVFVVTFIYHENIPSFLFAWTVGQLVLSLPLFYKSSDGYEKLAYRDYPKWKWFAKILNTSATALEFNAIGLLVYIFSLEFAILFFGFTWAIELVYAILDIKEKRENLRKRFFKSVFFVLLQVIFGFGIMLLYHFSL
;
A
#
# COMPACT_ATOMS: atom_id res chain seq x y z
N MET A 1 -20.66 -32.71 1.41
CA MET A 1 -21.17 -31.32 1.38
C MET A 1 -20.21 -30.30 2.00
N ALA A 2 -19.29 -30.65 2.91
CA ALA A 2 -18.35 -29.71 3.53
C ALA A 2 -17.29 -29.06 2.59
N ASN A 3 -17.05 -29.60 1.39
CA ASN A 3 -15.98 -29.13 0.50
C ASN A 3 -16.39 -27.99 -0.45
N LEU A 4 -17.71 -27.74 -0.61
CA LEU A 4 -18.24 -26.64 -1.43
C LEU A 4 -18.14 -25.30 -0.68
N ASP A 5 -18.33 -25.33 0.64
CA ASP A 5 -18.37 -24.15 1.49
C ASP A 5 -16.99 -23.46 1.58
N GLY A 6 -15.92 -24.26 1.80
CA GLY A 6 -14.55 -23.74 1.85
C GLY A 6 -14.00 -23.27 0.49
N LYS A 7 -14.51 -23.80 -0.64
CA LYS A 7 -14.17 -23.30 -1.97
C LYS A 7 -14.89 -21.99 -2.28
N SER A 8 -16.17 -21.88 -1.91
CA SER A 8 -16.96 -20.65 -1.99
C SER A 8 -16.31 -19.51 -1.21
N GLU A 9 -15.87 -19.77 0.02
CA GLU A 9 -15.23 -18.76 0.88
C GLU A 9 -13.92 -18.20 0.29
N LYS A 10 -13.11 -19.06 -0.35
CA LYS A 10 -11.86 -18.64 -1.02
C LYS A 10 -12.13 -17.74 -2.23
N ILE A 11 -13.17 -18.04 -3.00
CA ILE A 11 -13.59 -17.25 -4.16
C ILE A 11 -14.07 -15.87 -3.69
N VAL A 12 -14.98 -15.82 -2.71
CA VAL A 12 -15.49 -14.56 -2.16
C VAL A 12 -14.36 -13.70 -1.60
N ARG A 13 -13.42 -14.28 -0.85
CA ARG A 13 -12.25 -13.53 -0.36
C ARG A 13 -11.37 -13.03 -1.51
N ALA A 14 -11.17 -13.81 -2.57
CA ALA A 14 -10.40 -13.37 -3.72
C ALA A 14 -11.06 -12.17 -4.42
N GLU A 15 -12.36 -12.23 -4.67
CA GLU A 15 -13.15 -11.14 -5.25
C GLU A 15 -13.08 -9.85 -4.42
N ILE A 16 -13.20 -9.96 -3.09
CA ILE A 16 -13.07 -8.80 -2.19
C ILE A 16 -11.69 -8.14 -2.35
N ASN A 17 -10.61 -8.93 -2.37
CA ASN A 17 -9.26 -8.37 -2.51
C ASN A 17 -9.03 -7.73 -3.89
N VAL A 18 -9.58 -8.31 -4.95
CA VAL A 18 -9.50 -7.73 -6.31
C VAL A 18 -10.29 -6.41 -6.38
N ALA A 19 -11.46 -6.36 -5.76
CA ALA A 19 -12.26 -5.14 -5.67
C ALA A 19 -11.56 -4.05 -4.85
N GLU A 20 -10.90 -4.41 -3.75
CA GLU A 20 -10.08 -3.49 -2.95
C GLU A 20 -8.92 -2.91 -3.78
N ASN A 21 -8.14 -3.77 -4.45
CA ASN A 21 -7.07 -3.34 -5.36
C ASN A 21 -7.57 -2.42 -6.46
N SER A 22 -8.77 -2.68 -7.00
CA SER A 22 -9.38 -1.82 -8.04
C SER A 22 -9.73 -0.43 -7.50
N ARG A 23 -10.20 -0.34 -6.25
CA ARG A 23 -10.46 0.95 -5.58
C ARG A 23 -9.17 1.72 -5.34
N LEU A 24 -8.13 1.05 -4.86
CA LEU A 24 -6.80 1.65 -4.66
C LEU A 24 -6.18 2.09 -5.99
N LEU A 25 -6.34 1.30 -7.05
CA LEU A 25 -5.92 1.70 -8.39
C LEU A 25 -6.60 3.00 -8.85
N ALA A 26 -7.90 3.15 -8.59
CA ALA A 26 -8.63 4.37 -8.92
C ALA A 26 -8.12 5.57 -8.11
N VAL A 27 -7.80 5.38 -6.82
CA VAL A 27 -7.19 6.43 -5.99
C VAL A 27 -5.80 6.80 -6.52
N ALA A 28 -4.94 5.83 -6.84
CA ALA A 28 -3.63 6.08 -7.44
C ALA A 28 -3.73 6.88 -8.75
N ILE A 29 -4.70 6.57 -9.62
CA ILE A 29 -4.97 7.34 -10.85
C ILE A 29 -5.42 8.77 -10.52
N ALA A 30 -6.32 8.95 -9.55
CA ALA A 30 -6.77 10.28 -9.15
C ALA A 30 -5.61 11.12 -8.59
N VAL A 31 -4.76 10.53 -7.73
CA VAL A 31 -3.56 11.18 -7.19
C VAL A 31 -2.57 11.52 -8.30
N PHE A 32 -2.39 10.63 -9.28
CA PHE A 32 -1.56 10.88 -10.46
C PHE A 32 -2.05 12.09 -11.26
N VAL A 33 -3.36 12.17 -11.54
CA VAL A 33 -3.96 13.31 -12.23
C VAL A 33 -3.76 14.61 -11.44
N VAL A 34 -4.01 14.60 -10.13
CA VAL A 34 -3.77 15.78 -9.27
C VAL A 34 -2.31 16.20 -9.32
N THR A 35 -1.38 15.25 -9.22
CA THR A 35 0.08 15.52 -9.28
C THR A 35 0.46 16.21 -10.60
N PHE A 36 -0.10 15.76 -11.72
CA PHE A 36 0.15 16.36 -13.03
C PHE A 36 -0.46 17.76 -13.19
N ILE A 37 -1.69 17.97 -12.70
CA ILE A 37 -2.35 19.28 -12.76
C ILE A 37 -1.55 20.32 -11.97
N TYR A 38 -1.04 19.95 -10.79
CA TYR A 38 -0.30 20.85 -9.91
C TYR A 38 1.21 20.85 -10.13
N HIS A 39 1.73 20.21 -11.20
CA HIS A 39 3.16 19.95 -11.37
C HIS A 39 4.05 21.20 -11.24
N GLU A 40 3.58 22.37 -11.68
CA GLU A 40 4.33 23.64 -11.59
C GLU A 40 4.61 24.09 -10.15
N ASN A 41 3.79 23.65 -9.19
CA ASN A 41 3.96 23.95 -7.77
C ASN A 41 4.81 22.91 -7.04
N ILE A 42 5.22 21.84 -7.73
CA ILE A 42 5.95 20.73 -7.14
C ILE A 42 7.43 20.84 -7.55
N PRO A 43 8.39 20.85 -6.61
CA PRO A 43 9.80 20.78 -6.96
C PRO A 43 10.09 19.59 -7.87
N SER A 44 10.87 19.81 -8.93
CA SER A 44 11.07 18.83 -10.02
C SER A 44 11.49 17.43 -9.53
N PHE A 45 12.36 17.36 -8.53
CA PHE A 45 12.76 16.11 -7.89
C PHE A 45 11.57 15.41 -7.20
N LEU A 46 10.81 16.14 -6.39
CA LEU A 46 9.63 15.59 -5.69
C LEU A 46 8.54 15.17 -6.68
N PHE A 47 8.35 15.93 -7.76
CA PHE A 47 7.41 15.57 -8.82
C PHE A 47 7.81 14.22 -9.46
N ALA A 48 9.04 14.11 -9.94
CA ALA A 48 9.54 12.89 -10.57
C ALA A 48 9.48 11.68 -9.62
N TRP A 49 9.82 11.89 -8.34
CA TRP A 49 9.78 10.85 -7.32
C TRP A 49 8.36 10.39 -7.01
N THR A 50 7.44 11.33 -6.81
CA THR A 50 6.01 11.06 -6.55
C THR A 50 5.36 10.33 -7.73
N VAL A 51 5.57 10.82 -8.94
CA VAL A 51 5.08 10.17 -10.17
C VAL A 51 5.66 8.77 -10.33
N GLY A 52 6.96 8.58 -10.06
CA GLY A 52 7.60 7.27 -10.11
C GLY A 52 6.95 6.26 -9.15
N GLN A 53 6.63 6.68 -7.93
CA GLN A 53 5.94 5.82 -6.96
C GLN A 53 4.53 5.43 -7.42
N LEU A 54 3.76 6.38 -7.98
CA LEU A 54 2.43 6.12 -8.53
C LEU A 54 2.49 5.20 -9.74
N VAL A 55 3.40 5.43 -10.69
CA VAL A 55 3.56 4.57 -11.88
C VAL A 55 3.96 3.15 -11.48
N LEU A 56 4.78 2.98 -10.44
CA LEU A 56 5.13 1.66 -9.93
C LEU A 56 4.00 0.99 -9.14
N SER A 57 3.12 1.74 -8.47
CA SER A 57 2.02 1.14 -7.71
C SER A 57 0.98 0.48 -8.63
N LEU A 58 0.71 1.06 -9.82
CA LEU A 58 -0.27 0.50 -10.78
C LEU A 58 0.01 -0.97 -11.18
N PRO A 59 1.20 -1.34 -11.71
CA PRO A 59 1.50 -2.72 -12.07
C PRO A 59 1.56 -3.65 -10.85
N LEU A 60 1.91 -3.13 -9.67
CA LEU A 60 1.93 -3.92 -8.43
C LEU A 60 0.49 -4.26 -7.98
N PHE A 61 -0.45 -3.31 -8.01
CA PHE A 61 -1.87 -3.58 -7.75
C PHE A 61 -2.43 -4.58 -8.76
N TYR A 62 -2.15 -4.38 -10.05
CA TYR A 62 -2.59 -5.30 -11.10
C TYR A 62 -2.08 -6.72 -10.87
N LYS A 63 -0.78 -6.89 -10.61
CA LYS A 63 -0.19 -8.22 -10.34
C LYS A 63 -0.62 -8.80 -9.00
N SER A 64 -0.96 -7.96 -8.02
CA SER A 64 -1.59 -8.43 -6.80
C SER A 64 -2.98 -9.00 -7.06
N SER A 65 -3.79 -8.36 -7.91
CA SER A 65 -5.12 -8.87 -8.30
C SER A 65 -5.01 -10.21 -9.01
N ASP A 66 -4.12 -10.33 -10.01
CA ASP A 66 -3.80 -11.62 -10.67
C ASP A 66 -3.42 -12.71 -9.64
N GLY A 67 -2.67 -12.32 -8.61
CA GLY A 67 -2.23 -13.22 -7.55
C GLY A 67 -3.38 -13.69 -6.66
N TYR A 68 -4.36 -12.82 -6.38
CA TYR A 68 -5.56 -13.16 -5.61
C TYR A 68 -6.55 -14.00 -6.43
N GLU A 69 -6.77 -13.68 -7.70
CA GLU A 69 -7.61 -14.49 -8.60
C GLU A 69 -7.12 -15.93 -8.70
N LYS A 70 -5.80 -16.13 -8.74
CA LYS A 70 -5.21 -17.48 -8.73
C LYS A 70 -5.59 -18.29 -7.48
N LEU A 71 -5.94 -17.66 -6.36
CA LEU A 71 -6.39 -18.37 -5.14
C LEU A 71 -7.80 -18.95 -5.27
N ALA A 72 -8.62 -18.45 -6.18
CA ALA A 72 -9.95 -19.00 -6.44
C ALA A 72 -9.88 -20.40 -7.12
N TYR A 73 -8.80 -20.66 -7.88
CA TYR A 73 -8.66 -21.87 -8.68
C TYR A 73 -7.43 -22.72 -8.33
N ARG A 74 -6.49 -22.20 -7.54
CA ARG A 74 -5.24 -22.89 -7.18
C ARG A 74 -4.97 -22.81 -5.68
N ASP A 75 -4.83 -23.98 -5.03
CA ASP A 75 -4.50 -24.10 -3.61
C ASP A 75 -2.98 -24.01 -3.35
N TYR A 76 -2.39 -22.87 -3.70
CA TYR A 76 -0.95 -22.63 -3.51
C TYR A 76 -0.70 -21.43 -2.58
N PRO A 77 -0.20 -21.67 -1.34
CA PRO A 77 -0.01 -20.60 -0.35
C PRO A 77 1.01 -19.54 -0.77
N LYS A 78 1.90 -19.86 -1.72
CA LYS A 78 2.89 -18.93 -2.28
C LYS A 78 2.25 -17.78 -3.03
N TRP A 79 1.18 -18.01 -3.81
CA TRP A 79 0.48 -16.94 -4.53
C TRP A 79 -0.18 -15.95 -3.57
N LYS A 80 -0.76 -16.46 -2.46
CA LYS A 80 -1.37 -15.62 -1.43
C LYS A 80 -0.35 -14.71 -0.77
N TRP A 81 0.85 -15.23 -0.50
CA TRP A 81 1.91 -14.44 0.10
C TRP A 81 2.50 -13.42 -0.88
N PHE A 82 2.71 -13.81 -2.14
CA PHE A 82 3.20 -12.93 -3.19
C PHE A 82 2.22 -11.78 -3.48
N ALA A 83 0.92 -12.09 -3.69
CA ALA A 83 -0.14 -11.09 -3.87
C ALA A 83 -0.15 -10.08 -2.72
N LYS A 84 -0.06 -10.58 -1.49
CA LYS A 84 0.00 -9.76 -0.28
C LYS A 84 1.19 -8.81 -0.26
N ILE A 85 2.37 -9.24 -0.70
CA ILE A 85 3.55 -8.36 -0.77
C ILE A 85 3.35 -7.29 -1.83
N LEU A 86 2.91 -7.68 -3.02
CA LEU A 86 2.64 -6.74 -4.11
C LEU A 86 1.64 -5.66 -3.68
N ASN A 87 0.54 -6.06 -3.03
CA ASN A 87 -0.43 -5.12 -2.48
C ASN A 87 0.22 -4.18 -1.46
N THR A 88 0.94 -4.75 -0.48
CA THR A 88 1.59 -3.95 0.57
C THR A 88 2.57 -2.93 0.00
N SER A 89 3.36 -3.33 -1.01
CA SER A 89 4.28 -2.44 -1.71
C SER A 89 3.52 -1.35 -2.46
N ALA A 90 2.49 -1.71 -3.23
CA ALA A 90 1.69 -0.76 -4.00
C ALA A 90 1.03 0.30 -3.09
N THR A 91 0.38 -0.15 -2.01
CA THR A 91 -0.24 0.73 -1.01
C THR A 91 0.81 1.61 -0.33
N ALA A 92 1.99 1.08 0.02
CA ALA A 92 3.03 1.91 0.63
C ALA A 92 3.48 3.05 -0.31
N LEU A 93 3.71 2.75 -1.59
CA LEU A 93 4.10 3.73 -2.60
C LEU A 93 2.99 4.77 -2.86
N GLU A 94 1.73 4.33 -2.89
CA GLU A 94 0.58 5.22 -3.04
C GLU A 94 0.45 6.19 -1.86
N PHE A 95 0.51 5.68 -0.63
CA PHE A 95 0.46 6.52 0.57
C PHE A 95 1.67 7.44 0.66
N ASN A 96 2.86 7.00 0.24
CA ASN A 96 4.02 7.87 0.15
C ASN A 96 3.79 9.03 -0.82
N ALA A 97 3.23 8.75 -2.00
CA ALA A 97 2.92 9.80 -2.96
C ALA A 97 1.93 10.82 -2.37
N ILE A 98 0.88 10.36 -1.68
CA ILE A 98 -0.07 11.25 -0.99
C ILE A 98 0.64 12.07 0.09
N GLY A 99 1.45 11.44 0.95
CA GLY A 99 2.17 12.14 2.02
C GLY A 99 3.16 13.19 1.49
N LEU A 100 3.85 12.89 0.38
CA LEU A 100 4.74 13.83 -0.29
C LEU A 100 3.99 14.99 -0.95
N LEU A 101 2.78 14.77 -1.46
CA LEU A 101 1.93 15.86 -1.95
C LEU A 101 1.44 16.75 -0.80
N VAL A 102 1.07 16.16 0.34
CA VAL A 102 0.67 16.92 1.53
C VAL A 102 1.82 17.81 2.03
N TYR A 103 3.06 17.32 1.95
CA TYR A 103 4.26 18.09 2.32
C TYR A 103 4.40 19.40 1.55
N ILE A 104 3.95 19.45 0.30
CA ILE A 104 3.97 20.67 -0.52
C ILE A 104 3.14 21.79 0.11
N PHE A 105 2.10 21.43 0.87
CA PHE A 105 1.23 22.37 1.56
C PHE A 105 1.67 22.66 2.99
N SER A 106 2.09 21.63 3.74
CA SER A 106 2.56 21.77 5.12
C SER A 106 3.35 20.54 5.57
N LEU A 107 4.52 20.78 6.18
CA LEU A 107 5.33 19.75 6.81
C LEU A 107 4.59 19.07 7.96
N GLU A 108 3.92 19.85 8.80
CA GLU A 108 3.19 19.37 9.98
C GLU A 108 2.09 18.40 9.56
N PHE A 109 1.31 18.74 8.53
CA PHE A 109 0.28 17.84 8.02
C PHE A 109 0.86 16.59 7.38
N ALA A 110 2.01 16.66 6.71
CA ALA A 110 2.67 15.48 6.17
C ALA A 110 3.18 14.54 7.28
N ILE A 111 3.81 15.09 8.33
CA ILE A 111 4.22 14.33 9.50
C ILE A 111 3.02 13.67 10.17
N LEU A 112 1.93 14.42 10.37
CA LEU A 112 0.69 13.88 10.93
C LEU A 112 0.09 12.78 10.05
N PHE A 113 0.12 12.95 8.73
CA PHE A 113 -0.36 11.93 7.78
C PHE A 113 0.43 10.62 7.89
N PHE A 114 1.77 10.67 7.85
CA PHE A 114 2.60 9.48 8.01
C PHE A 114 2.43 8.86 9.40
N GLY A 115 2.44 9.67 10.46
CA GLY A 115 2.24 9.21 11.83
C GLY A 115 0.90 8.53 12.04
N PHE A 116 -0.18 9.10 11.49
CA PHE A 116 -1.52 8.52 11.55
C PHE A 116 -1.61 7.21 10.76
N THR A 117 -0.98 7.15 9.58
CA THR A 117 -0.91 5.92 8.78
C THR A 117 -0.21 4.79 9.55
N TRP A 118 0.91 5.09 10.20
CA TRP A 118 1.62 4.11 11.04
C TRP A 118 0.82 3.70 12.29
N ALA A 119 0.13 4.65 12.91
CA ALA A 119 -0.71 4.38 14.07
C ALA A 119 -1.87 3.44 13.71
N ILE A 120 -2.54 3.66 12.58
CA ILE A 120 -3.59 2.74 12.09
C ILE A 120 -3.02 1.36 11.81
N GLU A 121 -1.87 1.26 11.12
CA GLU A 121 -1.26 -0.05 10.83
C GLU A 121 -0.86 -0.78 12.11
N LEU A 122 -0.39 -0.06 13.13
CA LEU A 122 -0.09 -0.62 14.45
C LEU A 122 -1.36 -1.13 15.15
N VAL A 123 -2.43 -0.33 15.19
CA VAL A 123 -3.71 -0.75 15.78
C VAL A 123 -4.24 -2.00 15.07
N TYR A 124 -4.22 -2.00 13.74
CA TYR A 124 -4.66 -3.14 12.94
C TYR A 124 -3.79 -4.38 13.19
N ALA A 125 -2.47 -4.22 13.32
CA ALA A 125 -1.58 -5.32 13.68
C ALA A 125 -1.86 -5.87 15.09
N ILE A 126 -2.13 -5.01 16.08
CA ILE A 126 -2.47 -5.44 17.44
C ILE A 126 -3.77 -6.25 17.45
N LEU A 127 -4.80 -5.80 16.72
CA LEU A 127 -6.08 -6.50 16.63
C LEU A 127 -5.91 -7.88 15.97
N ASP A 128 -5.20 -7.96 14.84
CA ASP A 128 -4.95 -9.20 14.11
C ASP A 128 -4.15 -10.22 14.94
N ILE A 129 -3.16 -9.74 15.71
CA ILE A 129 -2.37 -10.57 16.63
C ILE A 129 -3.23 -11.13 17.77
N LYS A 130 -4.16 -10.32 18.31
CA LYS A 130 -5.07 -10.76 19.37
C LYS A 130 -5.99 -11.87 18.90
N GLU A 131 -6.46 -11.81 17.65
CA GLU A 131 -7.33 -12.85 17.07
C GLU A 131 -6.58 -14.13 16.68
N LYS A 132 -5.39 -14.03 16.08
CA LYS A 132 -4.66 -15.19 15.53
C LYS A 132 -3.16 -15.15 15.82
N ARG A 133 -2.81 -15.50 17.07
CA ARG A 133 -1.42 -15.54 17.57
C ARG A 133 -0.46 -16.38 16.71
N GLU A 134 -0.94 -17.45 16.08
CA GLU A 134 -0.10 -18.36 15.27
C GLU A 134 0.53 -17.70 14.02
N ASN A 135 0.05 -16.53 13.57
CA ASN A 135 0.59 -15.82 12.41
C ASN A 135 1.42 -14.58 12.75
N LEU A 136 1.80 -14.40 14.02
CA LEU A 136 2.59 -13.28 14.53
C LEU A 136 3.77 -12.87 13.64
N ARG A 137 4.64 -13.84 13.30
CA ARG A 137 5.85 -13.58 12.50
C ARG A 137 5.54 -13.03 11.10
N LYS A 138 4.53 -13.61 10.43
CA LYS A 138 4.11 -13.16 9.09
C LYS A 138 3.47 -11.78 9.15
N ARG A 139 2.73 -11.49 10.22
CA ARG A 139 2.09 -10.18 10.41
C ARG A 139 3.11 -9.10 10.71
N PHE A 140 4.00 -9.34 11.68
CA PHE A 140 5.07 -8.41 12.03
C PHE A 140 5.94 -8.07 10.82
N PHE A 141 6.32 -9.07 10.03
CA PHE A 141 7.07 -8.84 8.79
C PHE A 141 6.33 -7.89 7.83
N LYS A 142 5.01 -8.04 7.66
CA LYS A 142 4.23 -7.18 6.76
C LYS A 142 4.15 -5.74 7.24
N SER A 143 3.85 -5.53 8.52
CA SER A 143 3.73 -4.19 9.09
C SER A 143 5.09 -3.48 9.08
N VAL A 144 6.17 -4.19 9.45
CA VAL A 144 7.54 -3.66 9.36
C VAL A 144 7.91 -3.37 7.90
N PHE A 145 7.61 -4.27 6.97
CA PHE A 145 7.88 -4.04 5.55
C PHE A 145 7.14 -2.82 5.00
N PHE A 146 5.87 -2.65 5.35
CA PHE A 146 5.09 -1.46 4.98
C PHE A 146 5.72 -0.18 5.53
N VAL A 147 6.01 -0.12 6.85
CA VAL A 147 6.61 1.05 7.48
C VAL A 147 8.00 1.34 6.92
N LEU A 148 8.82 0.31 6.67
CA LEU A 148 10.14 0.49 6.05
C LEU A 148 10.04 1.10 4.65
N LEU A 149 9.10 0.62 3.82
CA LEU A 149 8.87 1.25 2.51
C LEU A 149 8.43 2.71 2.65
N GLN A 150 7.60 3.02 3.66
CA GLN A 150 7.20 4.41 3.90
C GLN A 150 8.32 5.29 4.39
N VAL A 151 9.18 4.79 5.28
CA VAL A 151 10.34 5.53 5.76
C VAL A 151 11.37 5.72 4.64
N ILE A 152 11.64 4.72 3.82
CA ILE A 152 12.68 4.80 2.78
C ILE A 152 12.23 5.67 1.60
N PHE A 153 11.00 5.49 1.11
CA PHE A 153 10.55 6.13 -0.14
C PHE A 153 9.64 7.35 0.07
N GLY A 154 9.07 7.54 1.26
CA GLY A 154 8.18 8.65 1.59
C GLY A 154 8.78 9.57 2.63
N PHE A 155 8.58 9.25 3.90
CA PHE A 155 8.95 10.09 5.05
C PHE A 155 10.44 10.46 5.09
N GLY A 156 11.33 9.51 4.82
CA GLY A 156 12.77 9.76 4.79
C GLY A 156 13.18 10.68 3.64
N ILE A 157 12.56 10.54 2.47
CA ILE A 157 12.78 11.44 1.32
C ILE A 157 12.27 12.85 1.64
N MET A 158 11.11 12.96 2.29
CA MET A 158 10.56 14.23 2.76
C MET A 158 11.53 14.93 3.72
N LEU A 159 12.03 14.24 4.75
CA LEU A 159 12.97 14.83 5.70
C LEU A 159 14.32 15.17 5.04
N LEU A 160 14.85 14.26 4.21
CA LEU A 160 16.09 14.50 3.49
C LEU A 160 15.97 15.76 2.62
N TYR A 161 14.86 15.90 1.90
CA TYR A 161 14.59 17.07 1.08
C TYR A 161 14.44 18.34 1.93
N HIS A 162 13.72 18.28 3.04
CA HIS A 162 13.48 19.43 3.92
C HIS A 162 14.76 19.97 4.57
N PHE A 163 15.72 19.11 4.93
CA PHE A 163 16.96 19.52 5.60
C PHE A 163 18.17 19.70 4.67
N SER A 164 18.09 19.28 3.41
CA SER A 164 19.19 19.44 2.43
C SER A 164 19.09 20.73 1.60
N LEU A 165 18.01 21.49 1.76
CA LEU A 165 17.74 22.80 1.15
C LEU A 165 17.73 23.88 2.23
#